data_AF-A0A238HDY6-F1
#
_entry.id   AF-A0A238HDY6-F1
#
_cell.length_a   1.000
_cell.length_b   1.000
_cell.length_c   1.000
_cell.angle_alpha   90.00
_cell.angle_beta   90.00
_cell.angle_gamma   90.00
#
_symmetry.space_group_name_H-M   'P 1'
#
loop_
_entity.id
_entity.type
_entity.pdbx_description
1 polymer ?
#
loop_
_entity_poly.entity_id
_entity_poly.type
_entity_poly.pdbx_seq_one_letter_code
_entity_poly.pdbx_strand_id
1 'polypeptide(L)'
;MKRYLALMTAATLALSACGDKPAPETSPVPAEASAPATSEVAPAAEVSAATSSTPAAATSDCSVVVSSNDAMQFDTKEIAVKSSCQQFTITLKHTGKAPAAAMGHNIVISKTADKDGVVSDGSSASQTNYVKPNDERVIAATKIIGGGEETSVTLNPAKLAKGEAYDFYCTFPGHSSLMNGKVTLVD
;
A
#
# COMPACT_ATOMS: atom_id res chain seq x y z
N MET A 1 -6.65 -31.18 40.04
CA MET A 1 -5.74 -31.24 41.23
C MET A 1 -4.32 -31.43 40.75
N LYS A 2 -3.34 -30.78 41.42
CA LYS A 2 -1.90 -30.61 41.10
C LYS A 2 -1.65 -29.59 39.97
N ARG A 3 -1.39 -28.30 40.20
CA ARG A 3 -0.42 -27.54 41.04
C ARG A 3 1.05 -27.81 40.67
N TYR A 4 1.85 -26.75 40.82
CA TYR A 4 3.31 -26.61 40.69
C TYR A 4 3.77 -26.19 39.28
N LEU A 5 4.61 -25.18 39.06
CA LEU A 5 5.33 -24.27 39.95
C LEU A 5 5.76 -23.05 39.10
N ALA A 6 5.48 -21.84 39.57
CA ALA A 6 6.04 -20.62 38.99
C ALA A 6 7.50 -20.48 39.44
N LEU A 7 8.41 -20.20 38.50
CA LEU A 7 9.78 -19.76 38.79
C LEU A 7 9.95 -18.37 38.18
N MET A 8 9.85 -17.37 39.05
CA MET A 8 10.21 -15.99 38.82
C MET A 8 11.74 -15.87 38.95
N THR A 9 12.43 -15.56 37.86
CA THR A 9 13.82 -15.09 37.89
C THR A 9 13.81 -13.57 37.69
N ALA A 10 13.89 -12.85 38.80
CA ALA A 10 14.24 -11.44 38.84
C ALA A 10 15.75 -11.30 38.69
N ALA A 11 16.20 -10.57 37.67
CA ALA A 11 17.58 -10.08 37.56
C ALA A 11 17.53 -8.56 37.45
N THR A 12 17.94 -7.90 38.53
CA THR A 12 18.09 -6.45 38.64
C THR A 12 19.56 -6.04 38.54
N LEU A 13 19.77 -4.81 38.07
CA LEU A 13 20.98 -3.96 38.11
C LEU A 13 22.07 -4.17 37.05
N ALA A 14 22.24 -3.18 36.17
CA ALA A 14 23.26 -2.14 36.39
C ALA A 14 23.07 -0.94 35.45
N LEU A 15 22.97 0.25 36.04
CA LEU A 15 22.97 1.55 35.40
C LEU A 15 24.43 2.02 35.29
N SER A 16 24.93 2.30 34.09
CA SER A 16 26.24 2.91 33.88
C SER A 16 26.07 4.21 33.09
N ALA A 17 26.12 5.33 33.81
CA ALA A 17 26.23 6.68 33.30
C ALA A 17 27.54 7.29 33.82
N CYS A 18 28.34 7.85 32.90
CA CYS A 18 29.44 8.84 33.04
C CYS A 18 30.16 8.84 31.67
N GLY A 19 30.51 9.94 31.00
CA GLY A 19 30.47 11.37 31.27
C GLY A 19 31.27 12.09 30.17
N ASP A 20 30.84 13.31 29.86
CA ASP A 20 31.41 14.36 29.00
C ASP A 20 32.94 14.48 28.90
N LYS A 21 33.42 14.87 27.70
CA LYS A 21 34.46 15.91 27.56
C LYS A 21 34.44 16.62 26.18
N PRO A 22 34.49 17.98 26.10
CA PRO A 22 34.31 18.75 24.87
C PRO A 22 35.60 19.35 24.24
N ALA A 23 35.45 19.70 22.94
CA ALA A 23 36.00 20.84 22.15
C ALA A 23 37.53 20.99 21.92
N PRO A 24 38.02 21.87 21.02
CA PRO A 24 37.44 22.51 19.81
C PRO A 24 38.36 22.47 18.56
N GLU A 25 37.85 22.80 17.37
CA GLU A 25 38.62 23.59 16.38
C GLU A 25 37.72 24.66 15.74
N THR A 26 37.86 25.89 16.25
CA THR A 26 37.64 27.17 15.54
C THR A 26 38.77 27.33 14.51
N SER A 27 38.56 27.89 13.32
CA SER A 27 38.49 29.35 13.08
C SER A 27 38.32 29.65 11.56
N PRO A 28 38.24 30.91 11.09
CA PRO A 28 37.07 31.59 10.51
C PRO A 28 37.24 31.84 8.99
N VAL A 29 36.46 32.58 8.17
CA VAL A 29 35.74 33.88 8.18
C VAL A 29 35.05 33.97 6.77
N PRO A 30 34.31 35.03 6.35
CA PRO A 30 33.55 36.07 7.07
C PRO A 30 32.10 36.21 6.56
N ALA A 31 31.36 37.02 7.32
CA ALA A 31 30.09 37.62 6.94
C ALA A 31 30.23 38.65 5.80
N GLU A 32 29.18 38.80 5.00
CA GLU A 32 28.82 40.11 4.46
C GLU A 32 27.29 40.27 4.51
N ALA A 33 26.88 41.27 5.28
CA ALA A 33 25.52 41.76 5.33
C ALA A 33 25.35 42.86 4.29
N SER A 34 24.19 42.92 3.63
CA SER A 34 23.40 44.15 3.51
C SER A 34 22.11 43.89 2.72
N ALA A 35 20.98 44.18 3.37
CA ALA A 35 19.74 44.57 2.71
C ALA A 35 19.91 46.03 2.17
N PRO A 36 19.03 46.62 1.33
CA PRO A 36 17.60 46.81 1.67
C PRO A 36 16.57 46.89 0.51
N ALA A 37 15.30 46.97 0.96
CA ALA A 37 14.18 47.78 0.43
C ALA A 37 13.44 47.41 -0.89
N THR A 38 12.23 46.87 -0.69
CA THR A 38 10.90 47.32 -1.18
C THR A 38 10.79 48.03 -2.55
N SER A 39 9.97 47.49 -3.46
CA SER A 39 8.63 48.04 -3.77
C SER A 39 7.87 47.19 -4.81
N GLU A 40 6.65 46.81 -4.42
CA GLU A 40 5.40 46.67 -5.19
C GLU A 40 5.40 46.99 -6.69
N VAL A 41 4.92 46.05 -7.52
CA VAL A 41 3.93 46.26 -8.60
C VAL A 41 3.20 44.93 -8.90
N ALA A 42 1.87 44.90 -8.73
CA ALA A 42 0.94 43.98 -9.42
C ALA A 42 0.47 44.67 -10.72
N PRO A 43 0.05 43.98 -11.81
CA PRO A 43 -1.15 43.13 -11.76
C PRO A 43 -1.18 41.89 -12.69
N ALA A 44 -2.20 41.06 -12.41
CA ALA A 44 -2.94 40.09 -13.22
C ALA A 44 -2.47 39.74 -14.65
N ALA A 45 -2.32 38.43 -14.89
CA ALA A 45 -2.86 37.75 -16.08
C ALA A 45 -2.97 36.24 -15.84
N GLU A 46 -4.15 35.70 -16.11
CA GLU A 46 -4.50 34.28 -16.14
C GLU A 46 -3.67 33.52 -17.18
N VAL A 47 -3.12 32.35 -16.80
CA VAL A 47 -2.77 31.30 -17.77
C VAL A 47 -3.10 29.93 -17.17
N SER A 48 -4.26 29.42 -17.59
CA SER A 48 -4.60 28.02 -17.86
C SER A 48 -3.78 26.97 -17.09
N ALA A 49 -4.33 26.52 -15.95
CA ALA A 49 -3.84 25.32 -15.27
C ALA A 49 -4.06 24.11 -16.19
N ALA A 50 -2.95 23.59 -16.72
CA ALA A 50 -2.90 22.38 -17.51
C ALA A 50 -3.55 21.22 -16.76
N THR A 51 -4.65 20.70 -17.33
CA THR A 51 -5.18 19.38 -16.97
C THR A 51 -4.06 18.37 -17.14
N SER A 52 -3.52 17.92 -16.01
CA SER A 52 -2.58 16.80 -15.94
C SER A 52 -3.38 15.52 -16.16
N SER A 53 -3.70 15.23 -17.43
CA SER A 53 -4.23 13.93 -17.83
C SER A 53 -3.07 12.94 -17.77
N THR A 54 -2.92 12.27 -16.63
CA THR A 54 -2.09 11.07 -16.52
C THR A 54 -2.52 10.09 -17.61
N PRO A 55 -1.62 9.59 -18.46
CA PRO A 55 -2.00 8.58 -19.45
C PRO A 55 -2.38 7.31 -18.72
N ALA A 56 -3.66 6.97 -18.71
CA ALA A 56 -4.11 5.62 -18.40
C ALA A 56 -3.47 4.69 -19.44
N ALA A 57 -2.55 3.84 -18.98
CA ALA A 57 -1.89 2.86 -19.84
C ALA A 57 -2.96 1.97 -20.50
N ALA A 58 -3.04 2.04 -21.84
CA ALA A 58 -3.90 1.17 -22.63
C ALA A 58 -3.33 -0.25 -22.62
N THR A 59 -3.77 -1.05 -21.66
CA THR A 59 -3.62 -2.51 -21.66
C THR A 59 -4.67 -3.12 -22.57
N SER A 60 -4.38 -4.29 -23.14
CA SER A 60 -5.37 -5.11 -23.85
C SER A 60 -6.68 -5.14 -23.06
N ASP A 61 -7.81 -4.99 -23.74
CA ASP A 61 -9.11 -4.59 -23.17
C ASP A 61 -9.63 -5.41 -21.97
N CYS A 62 -9.04 -6.57 -21.69
CA CYS A 62 -9.37 -7.49 -20.59
C CYS A 62 -8.22 -7.67 -19.58
N SER A 63 -7.35 -6.68 -19.42
CA SER A 63 -6.31 -6.71 -18.39
C SER A 63 -6.01 -5.32 -17.84
N VAL A 64 -5.42 -5.28 -16.65
CA VAL A 64 -4.91 -4.07 -16.02
C VAL A 64 -3.61 -4.37 -15.29
N VAL A 65 -2.72 -3.38 -15.24
CA VAL A 65 -1.55 -3.39 -14.37
C VAL A 65 -1.79 -2.41 -13.24
N VAL A 66 -1.58 -2.86 -12.01
CA VAL A 66 -1.63 -2.04 -10.80
C VAL A 66 -0.25 -2.04 -10.17
N SER A 67 0.29 -0.86 -9.88
CA SER A 67 1.56 -0.71 -9.20
C SER A 67 1.34 -0.45 -7.72
N SER A 68 2.20 -1.02 -6.89
CA SER A 68 2.29 -0.79 -5.45
C SER A 68 3.70 -0.34 -5.06
N ASN A 69 3.84 0.37 -3.94
CA ASN A 69 5.13 0.94 -3.52
C ASN A 69 5.40 0.78 -2.02
N ASP A 70 6.61 1.18 -1.59
CA ASP A 70 7.04 1.11 -0.19
C ASP A 70 6.25 2.07 0.75
N ALA A 71 5.43 2.97 0.19
CA ALA A 71 4.61 3.93 0.93
C ALA A 71 3.17 3.43 1.18
N MET A 72 2.91 2.14 0.98
CA MET A 72 1.58 1.53 1.12
C MET A 72 0.52 2.18 0.23
N GLN A 73 0.83 2.35 -1.05
CA GLN A 73 -0.09 2.92 -2.04
C GLN A 73 -0.23 1.99 -3.23
N PHE A 74 -1.47 1.85 -3.71
CA PHE A 74 -1.72 1.49 -5.11
C PHE A 74 -1.73 2.76 -5.95
N ASP A 75 -1.29 2.67 -7.21
CA ASP A 75 -1.30 3.77 -8.19
C ASP A 75 -2.71 4.11 -8.71
N THR A 76 -3.69 3.25 -8.46
CA THR A 76 -5.11 3.48 -8.78
C THR A 76 -6.01 3.28 -7.57
N LYS A 77 -7.19 3.91 -7.61
CA LYS A 77 -8.30 3.72 -6.68
C LYS A 77 -9.49 3.00 -7.31
N GLU A 78 -9.41 2.66 -8.60
CA GLU A 78 -10.45 1.96 -9.33
C GLU A 78 -9.86 0.94 -10.32
N ILE A 79 -10.51 -0.22 -10.43
CA ILE A 79 -10.28 -1.21 -11.48
C ILE A 79 -11.61 -1.44 -12.20
N ALA A 80 -11.69 -1.00 -13.45
CA ALA A 80 -12.83 -1.22 -14.32
C ALA A 80 -12.69 -2.57 -15.04
N VAL A 81 -13.57 -3.52 -14.75
CA VAL A 81 -13.61 -4.85 -15.35
C VAL A 81 -14.68 -4.85 -16.44
N LYS A 82 -14.30 -5.11 -17.70
CA LYS A 82 -15.29 -5.21 -18.78
C LYS A 82 -16.08 -6.52 -18.67
N SER A 83 -17.39 -6.42 -18.67
CA SER A 83 -18.32 -7.56 -18.60
C SER A 83 -18.29 -8.42 -19.87
N SER A 84 -17.85 -7.86 -20.99
CA SER A 84 -17.63 -8.56 -22.25
C SER A 84 -16.42 -9.53 -22.23
N CYS A 85 -15.54 -9.43 -21.23
CA CYS A 85 -14.40 -10.32 -21.08
C CYS A 85 -14.81 -11.69 -20.49
N GLN A 86 -14.35 -12.79 -21.08
CA GLN A 86 -14.48 -14.13 -20.47
C GLN A 86 -13.56 -14.30 -19.26
N GLN A 87 -12.40 -13.64 -19.31
CA GLN A 87 -11.38 -13.61 -18.27
C GLN A 87 -10.80 -12.21 -18.23
N PHE A 88 -10.57 -11.69 -17.02
CA PHE A 88 -9.93 -10.40 -16.79
C PHE A 88 -8.70 -10.60 -15.89
N THR A 89 -7.55 -10.13 -16.35
CA THR A 89 -6.26 -10.33 -15.65
C THR A 89 -5.78 -9.05 -14.99
N ILE A 90 -5.48 -9.14 -13.70
CA ILE A 90 -4.88 -8.06 -12.93
C ILE A 90 -3.43 -8.45 -12.63
N THR A 91 -2.48 -7.65 -13.09
CA THR A 91 -1.07 -7.79 -12.76
C THR A 91 -0.71 -6.77 -11.69
N LEU A 92 -0.25 -7.25 -10.54
CA LEU A 92 0.31 -6.42 -9.47
C LEU A 92 1.83 -6.34 -9.65
N LYS A 93 2.37 -5.12 -9.61
CA LYS A 93 3.81 -4.85 -9.58
C LYS A 93 4.18 -4.14 -8.29
N HIS A 94 5.30 -4.50 -7.69
CA HIS A 94 5.83 -3.77 -6.55
C HIS A 94 7.06 -2.95 -6.99
N THR A 95 6.92 -1.63 -7.10
CA THR A 95 7.97 -0.73 -7.64
C THR A 95 8.99 -0.28 -6.61
N GLY A 96 8.72 -0.55 -5.32
CA GLY A 96 9.65 -0.32 -4.21
C GLY A 96 10.82 -1.31 -4.12
N LYS A 97 11.51 -1.29 -2.99
CA LYS A 97 12.69 -2.13 -2.70
C LYS A 97 12.54 -3.00 -1.45
N ALA A 98 11.52 -2.76 -0.62
CA ALA A 98 11.37 -3.48 0.63
C ALA A 98 10.96 -4.95 0.38
N PRO A 99 11.43 -5.90 1.20
CA PRO A 99 11.12 -7.31 1.02
C PRO A 99 9.66 -7.63 1.37
N ALA A 100 9.11 -8.68 0.76
CA ALA A 100 7.73 -9.13 0.93
C ALA A 100 7.34 -9.40 2.40
N ALA A 101 8.29 -9.84 3.23
CA ALA A 101 8.05 -10.10 4.65
C ALA A 101 7.80 -8.84 5.49
N ALA A 102 8.24 -7.67 5.02
CA ALA A 102 8.14 -6.39 5.75
C ALA A 102 7.18 -5.40 5.09
N MET A 103 7.09 -5.41 3.76
CA MET A 103 6.26 -4.51 2.97
C MET A 103 5.66 -5.28 1.79
N GLY A 104 5.11 -6.46 2.08
CA GLY A 104 4.49 -7.28 1.07
C GLY A 104 3.14 -6.74 0.66
N HIS A 105 2.85 -6.76 -0.64
CA HIS A 105 1.56 -6.37 -1.17
C HIS A 105 0.92 -7.48 -1.98
N ASN A 106 -0.39 -7.60 -1.86
CA ASN A 106 -1.24 -8.41 -2.71
C ASN A 106 -2.44 -7.57 -3.16
N ILE A 107 -3.18 -8.08 -4.14
CA ILE A 107 -4.53 -7.60 -4.46
C ILE A 107 -5.49 -8.73 -4.13
N VAL A 108 -6.47 -8.44 -3.27
CA VAL A 108 -7.59 -9.31 -2.91
C VAL A 108 -8.88 -8.60 -3.29
N ILE A 109 -9.80 -9.32 -3.93
CA ILE A 109 -11.10 -8.79 -4.36
C ILE A 109 -12.22 -9.54 -3.64
N SER A 110 -13.12 -8.80 -3.02
CA SER A 110 -14.36 -9.31 -2.41
C SER A 110 -15.48 -8.29 -2.56
N LYS A 111 -16.68 -8.64 -2.10
CA LYS A 111 -17.71 -7.63 -1.84
C LYS A 111 -17.21 -6.63 -0.81
N THR A 112 -17.64 -5.38 -0.92
CA THR A 112 -17.31 -4.34 0.07
C THR A 112 -17.75 -4.75 1.48
N ALA A 113 -18.93 -5.37 1.62
CA ALA A 113 -19.46 -5.82 2.92
C ALA A 113 -18.62 -6.92 3.59
N ASP A 114 -17.84 -7.68 2.82
CA ASP A 114 -17.04 -8.80 3.31
C ASP A 114 -15.60 -8.40 3.66
N LYS A 115 -15.15 -7.21 3.21
CA LYS A 115 -13.75 -6.76 3.27
C LYS A 115 -13.16 -6.91 4.68
N ASP A 116 -13.83 -6.38 5.69
CA ASP A 116 -13.30 -6.37 7.06
C ASP A 116 -13.14 -7.79 7.62
N GLY A 117 -14.08 -8.69 7.29
CA GLY A 117 -14.02 -10.10 7.67
C GLY A 117 -12.88 -10.84 6.97
N VAL A 118 -12.70 -10.62 5.67
CA VAL A 118 -11.58 -11.21 4.89
C VAL A 118 -10.23 -10.73 5.42
N VAL A 119 -10.08 -9.43 5.69
CA VAL A 119 -8.85 -8.87 6.26
C VAL A 119 -8.57 -9.46 7.64
N SER A 120 -9.58 -9.52 8.52
CA SER A 120 -9.44 -10.06 9.87
C SER A 120 -8.96 -11.51 9.83
N ASP A 121 -9.64 -12.36 9.06
CA ASP A 121 -9.33 -13.79 8.98
C ASP A 121 -8.02 -14.08 8.22
N GLY A 122 -7.59 -13.18 7.33
CA GLY A 122 -6.34 -13.26 6.58
C GLY A 122 -5.11 -12.79 7.37
N SER A 123 -5.29 -11.95 8.39
CA SER A 123 -4.19 -11.26 9.10
C SER A 123 -3.12 -12.19 9.67
N SER A 124 -3.48 -13.41 10.10
CA SER A 124 -2.54 -14.41 10.62
C SER A 124 -2.13 -15.48 9.60
N ALA A 125 -2.58 -15.38 8.35
CA ALA A 125 -2.43 -16.41 7.33
C ALA A 125 -1.21 -16.16 6.41
N SER A 126 -0.05 -15.82 6.99
CA SER A 126 1.16 -15.45 6.24
C SER A 126 1.59 -16.50 5.22
N GLN A 127 1.48 -17.79 5.58
CA GLN A 127 1.83 -18.92 4.72
C GLN A 127 0.91 -19.06 3.50
N THR A 128 -0.25 -18.41 3.51
CA THR A 128 -1.22 -18.40 2.41
C THR A 128 -1.51 -16.99 1.92
N ASN A 129 -0.46 -16.15 1.86
CA ASN A 129 -0.51 -14.80 1.30
C ASN A 129 -1.45 -13.85 2.05
N TYR A 130 -1.62 -14.06 3.36
CA TYR A 130 -2.57 -13.31 4.20
C TYR A 130 -4.00 -13.39 3.70
N VAL A 131 -4.38 -14.53 3.14
CA VAL A 131 -5.76 -14.87 2.79
C VAL A 131 -6.10 -16.18 3.46
N LYS A 132 -7.25 -16.23 4.14
CA LYS A 132 -7.77 -17.45 4.74
C LYS A 132 -7.91 -18.53 3.65
N PRO A 133 -7.38 -19.74 3.85
CA PRO A 133 -7.55 -20.82 2.88
C PRO A 133 -9.04 -21.09 2.61
N ASN A 134 -9.41 -21.21 1.33
CA ASN A 134 -10.77 -21.47 0.86
C ASN A 134 -11.81 -20.46 1.37
N ASP A 135 -11.45 -19.18 1.48
CA ASP A 135 -12.40 -18.12 1.82
C ASP A 135 -13.36 -17.85 0.66
N GLU A 136 -14.61 -18.25 0.82
CA GLU A 136 -15.66 -18.10 -0.21
C GLU A 136 -16.01 -16.64 -0.53
N ARG A 137 -15.63 -15.70 0.34
CA ARG A 137 -15.83 -14.25 0.13
C ARG A 137 -14.82 -13.69 -0.87
N VAL A 138 -13.68 -14.37 -1.08
CA VAL A 138 -12.60 -13.93 -1.96
C VAL A 138 -12.86 -14.40 -3.39
N ILE A 139 -13.04 -13.44 -4.29
CA ILE A 139 -13.33 -13.67 -5.72
C ILE A 139 -12.05 -13.97 -6.47
N ALA A 140 -11.00 -13.23 -6.15
CA ALA A 140 -9.65 -13.34 -6.69
C ALA A 140 -8.64 -12.78 -5.69
N ALA A 141 -7.46 -13.41 -5.63
CA ALA A 141 -6.33 -12.91 -4.87
C ALA A 141 -5.01 -13.20 -5.60
N THR A 142 -4.09 -12.25 -5.58
CA THR A 142 -2.70 -12.50 -5.99
C THR A 142 -1.89 -13.12 -4.85
N LYS A 143 -0.68 -13.59 -5.17
CA LYS A 143 0.35 -13.83 -4.14
C LYS A 143 0.78 -12.51 -3.50
N ILE A 144 1.40 -12.60 -2.32
CA ILE A 144 2.16 -11.50 -1.73
C ILE A 144 3.49 -11.38 -2.47
N ILE A 145 3.83 -10.15 -2.86
CA ILE A 145 5.09 -9.82 -3.52
C ILE A 145 5.79 -8.66 -2.80
N GLY A 146 7.13 -8.62 -2.89
CA GLY A 146 7.97 -7.53 -2.40
C GLY A 146 8.61 -6.73 -3.54
N GLY A 147 9.45 -5.78 -3.17
CA GLY A 147 10.12 -4.86 -4.09
C GLY A 147 10.78 -5.52 -5.29
N GLY A 148 10.43 -5.04 -6.49
CA GLY A 148 10.95 -5.51 -7.78
C GLY A 148 10.23 -6.73 -8.35
N GLU A 149 9.31 -7.35 -7.60
CA GLU A 149 8.55 -8.51 -8.06
C GLU A 149 7.24 -8.09 -8.75
N GLU A 150 6.67 -9.03 -9.50
CA GLU A 150 5.32 -8.93 -10.06
C GLU A 150 4.58 -10.26 -9.97
N THR A 151 3.26 -10.20 -9.90
CA THR A 151 2.39 -11.36 -9.91
C THR A 151 1.06 -11.02 -10.58
N SER A 152 0.26 -12.02 -10.91
CA SER A 152 -1.02 -11.81 -11.58
C SER A 152 -2.10 -12.71 -11.00
N VAL A 153 -3.35 -12.24 -11.10
CA VAL A 153 -4.55 -13.05 -10.85
C VAL A 153 -5.52 -12.83 -12.00
N THR A 154 -6.21 -13.90 -12.39
CA THR A 154 -7.28 -13.83 -13.39
C THR A 154 -8.61 -14.13 -12.72
N LEU A 155 -9.60 -13.29 -12.98
CA LEU A 155 -10.97 -13.48 -12.54
C LEU A 155 -11.91 -13.63 -13.73
N ASN A 156 -13.02 -14.34 -13.53
CA ASN A 156 -14.12 -14.37 -14.49
C ASN A 156 -15.08 -13.22 -14.14
N PRO A 157 -15.28 -12.23 -15.03
CA PRO A 157 -16.20 -11.12 -14.79
C PRO A 157 -17.63 -11.54 -14.45
N ALA A 158 -18.08 -12.72 -14.87
CA ALA A 158 -19.40 -13.28 -14.50
C ALA A 158 -19.55 -13.56 -12.99
N LYS A 159 -18.47 -13.55 -12.21
CA LYS A 159 -18.52 -13.60 -10.73
C LYS A 159 -18.87 -12.25 -10.10
N LEU A 160 -18.84 -11.17 -10.88
CA LEU A 160 -19.21 -9.83 -10.45
C LEU A 160 -20.67 -9.56 -10.87
N ALA A 161 -21.50 -9.18 -9.90
CA ALA A 161 -22.89 -8.83 -10.15
C ALA A 161 -23.03 -7.33 -10.41
N LYS A 162 -23.81 -6.97 -11.43
CA LYS A 162 -24.14 -5.55 -11.70
C LYS A 162 -24.88 -4.95 -10.51
N GLY A 163 -24.42 -3.80 -10.03
CA GLY A 163 -25.01 -3.10 -8.87
C GLY A 163 -24.53 -3.58 -7.50
N GLU A 164 -23.71 -4.65 -7.43
CA GLU A 164 -23.02 -5.05 -6.21
C GLU A 164 -21.72 -4.25 -6.04
N ALA A 165 -21.40 -3.88 -4.79
CA ALA A 165 -20.19 -3.13 -4.49
C ALA A 165 -19.02 -4.08 -4.21
N TYR A 166 -17.93 -3.89 -4.93
CA TYR A 166 -16.71 -4.66 -4.78
C TYR A 166 -15.52 -3.75 -4.48
N ASP A 167 -14.64 -4.25 -3.61
CA ASP A 167 -13.38 -3.59 -3.29
C ASP A 167 -12.22 -4.47 -3.73
N PHE A 168 -11.12 -3.84 -4.13
CA PHE A 168 -9.81 -4.47 -4.15
C PHE A 168 -8.95 -3.86 -3.05
N TYR A 169 -8.14 -4.67 -2.37
CA TYR A 169 -7.34 -4.22 -1.23
C TYR A 169 -6.15 -5.14 -0.97
N CYS A 170 -5.17 -4.63 -0.23
CA CYS A 170 -4.07 -5.42 0.31
C CYS A 170 -4.47 -6.01 1.67
N THR A 171 -4.24 -7.30 1.90
CA THR A 171 -4.51 -7.99 3.17
C THR A 171 -3.27 -8.21 4.03
N PHE A 172 -2.10 -7.74 3.60
CA PHE A 172 -0.93 -7.68 4.48
C PHE A 172 -1.31 -6.89 5.75
N PRO A 173 -0.94 -7.37 6.96
CA PRO A 173 -1.44 -6.82 8.21
C PRO A 173 -1.27 -5.30 8.32
N GLY A 174 -2.40 -4.59 8.46
CA GLY A 174 -2.44 -3.13 8.61
C GLY A 174 -2.54 -2.32 7.31
N HIS A 175 -2.43 -2.93 6.13
CA HIS A 175 -2.38 -2.19 4.86
C HIS A 175 -3.77 -1.83 4.30
N SER A 176 -4.81 -2.62 4.60
CA SER A 176 -6.13 -2.53 3.94
C SER A 176 -6.86 -1.19 4.10
N SER A 177 -6.52 -0.40 5.12
CA SER A 177 -7.08 0.93 5.37
C SER A 177 -6.56 1.99 4.39
N LEU A 178 -5.32 1.85 3.92
CA LEU A 178 -4.67 2.77 2.97
C LEU A 178 -4.66 2.22 1.54
N MET A 179 -4.44 0.91 1.43
CA MET A 179 -4.30 0.17 0.18
C MET A 179 -5.60 -0.50 -0.19
N ASN A 180 -6.54 0.31 -0.66
CA ASN A 180 -7.80 -0.15 -1.21
C ASN A 180 -8.29 0.76 -2.34
N GLY A 181 -9.22 0.22 -3.11
CA GLY A 181 -9.99 0.91 -4.14
C GLY A 181 -11.22 0.09 -4.53
N LYS A 182 -11.96 0.57 -5.53
CA LYS A 182 -13.20 -0.04 -6.02
C LYS A 182 -12.96 -0.92 -7.24
N VAL A 183 -13.74 -2.00 -7.35
CA VAL A 183 -13.85 -2.78 -8.59
C VAL A 183 -15.23 -2.51 -9.17
N THR A 184 -15.28 -2.02 -10.41
CA THR A 184 -16.52 -1.71 -11.12
C THR A 184 -16.66 -2.61 -12.34
N LEU A 185 -17.88 -3.07 -12.58
CA LEU A 185 -18.20 -3.81 -13.80
C LEU A 185 -18.68 -2.80 -14.85
N VAL A 186 -17.98 -2.75 -15.99
CA VAL A 186 -18.29 -1.87 -17.13
C VAL A 186 -18.68 -2.68 -18.37
N ASP A 187 -19.36 -2.07 -19.33
CA ASP A 187 -19.78 -2.75 -20.56
C ASP A 187 -18.62 -2.84 -21.59
#